data_AF-A0A2J0MTQ5-F1
#
_entry.id   AF-A0A2J0MTQ5-F1
#
_cell.length_a   1.000
_cell.length_b   1.000
_cell.length_c   1.000
_cell.angle_alpha   90.00
_cell.angle_beta   90.00
_cell.angle_gamma   90.00
#
_symmetry.space_group_name_H-M   'P 1'
#
loop_
_entity.id
_entity.type
_entity.pdbx_description
1 polymer ?
#
loop_
_entity_poly.entity_id
_entity_poly.type
_entity_poly.pdbx_seq_one_letter_code
_entity_poly.pdbx_strand_id
1 'polypeptide(L)'
;VDKEQYFIQLMKYIEANALRSKLVKKAEDWPWGSLHIRKKYPALARKLLSKWPVDIPLSNYLDEINSPIPENQLRVMRRCVKKGMPFGNSDWTSSIVKKYGLKYTVRSSGRPGCSKAK
;
A
#
# COMPACT_ATOMS: atom_id res chain seq x y z
N VAL A 1 0.50 15.99 7.87
CA VAL A 1 0.31 14.86 6.92
C VAL A 1 0.87 13.64 7.61
N ASP A 2 0.01 12.70 8.02
CA ASP A 2 0.44 11.47 8.70
C ASP A 2 1.13 10.51 7.73
N LYS A 3 2.41 10.79 7.43
CA LYS A 3 3.23 10.00 6.50
C LYS A 3 3.35 8.54 6.96
N GLU A 4 3.36 8.33 8.28
CA GLU A 4 3.63 7.03 8.89
C GLU A 4 2.50 6.04 8.69
N GLN A 5 1.26 6.50 8.89
CA GLN A 5 0.09 5.65 8.74
C GLN A 5 -0.08 5.16 7.30
N TYR A 6 0.10 6.04 6.30
CA TYR A 6 0.02 5.64 4.88
C TYR A 6 1.13 4.65 4.50
N PHE A 7 2.34 4.83 5.05
CA PHE A 7 3.44 3.90 4.82
C PHE A 7 3.13 2.50 5.39
N ILE A 8 2.67 2.41 6.64
CA ILE A 8 2.31 1.14 7.28
C ILE A 8 1.17 0.47 6.50
N GLN A 9 0.17 1.23 6.05
CA GLN A 9 -0.93 0.69 5.23
C GLN A 9 -0.43 0.05 3.92
N LEU A 10 0.51 0.71 3.25
CA LEU A 10 1.12 0.21 2.01
C LEU A 10 1.98 -1.03 2.27
N MET A 11 2.78 -1.04 3.35
CA MET A 11 3.56 -2.21 3.72
C MET A 11 2.66 -3.41 4.01
N LYS A 12 1.58 -3.22 4.78
CA LYS A 12 0.56 -4.25 5.01
C LYS A 12 -0.05 -4.74 3.70
N TYR A 13 -0.39 -3.86 2.76
CA TYR A 13 -0.93 -4.25 1.46
C TYR A 13 0.02 -5.14 0.65
N ILE A 14 1.32 -4.83 0.67
CA ILE A 14 2.37 -5.58 -0.04
C ILE A 14 2.61 -6.93 0.64
N GLU A 15 2.86 -6.93 1.95
CA GLU A 15 3.23 -8.14 2.70
C GLU A 15 2.06 -9.12 2.85
N ALA A 16 0.82 -8.62 2.97
CA ALA A 16 -0.38 -9.47 3.01
C ALA A 16 -0.81 -9.99 1.62
N ASN A 17 -0.08 -9.68 0.53
CA ASN A 17 -0.49 -10.10 -0.81
C ASN A 17 -0.56 -11.63 -0.98
N ALA A 18 0.42 -12.35 -0.43
CA ALA A 18 0.48 -13.81 -0.51
C ALA A 18 -0.67 -14.47 0.28
N LEU A 19 -0.95 -13.94 1.48
CA LEU A 19 -2.10 -14.34 2.30
C LEU A 19 -3.42 -14.08 1.58
N ARG A 20 -3.60 -12.86 1.06
CA ARG A 20 -4.82 -12.46 0.32
C ARG A 20 -5.03 -13.29 -0.95
N SER A 21 -3.96 -13.72 -1.59
CA SER A 21 -4.01 -14.58 -2.79
C SER A 21 -4.16 -16.07 -2.44
N LYS A 22 -4.35 -16.40 -1.16
CA LYS A 22 -4.52 -17.77 -0.63
C LYS A 22 -3.34 -18.71 -0.92
N LEU A 23 -2.15 -18.16 -1.13
CA LEU A 23 -0.93 -18.95 -1.37
C LEU A 23 -0.35 -19.50 -0.06
N VAL A 24 -0.61 -18.82 1.05
CA VAL A 24 -0.13 -19.15 2.40
C VAL A 24 -1.27 -18.94 3.41
N LYS A 25 -1.19 -19.64 4.55
CA LYS A 25 -2.16 -19.50 5.65
C LYS A 25 -1.88 -18.27 6.52
N LYS A 26 -0.62 -17.87 6.62
CA LYS A 26 -0.17 -16.64 7.29
C LYS A 26 0.78 -15.87 6.38
N ALA A 27 0.82 -14.55 6.51
CA ALA A 27 1.64 -13.72 5.65
C ALA A 27 3.15 -13.97 5.83
N GLU A 28 3.60 -14.27 7.05
CA GLU A 28 5.01 -14.56 7.35
C GLU A 28 5.52 -15.89 6.77
N ASP A 29 4.62 -16.78 6.35
CA ASP A 29 4.99 -18.07 5.76
C ASP A 29 5.45 -17.93 4.30
N TRP A 30 5.29 -16.75 3.69
CA TRP A 30 5.66 -16.51 2.29
C TRP A 30 7.17 -16.30 2.12
N PRO A 31 7.93 -17.28 1.58
CA PRO A 31 9.39 -17.25 1.62
C PRO A 31 10.01 -16.13 0.78
N TRP A 32 9.28 -15.63 -0.21
CA TRP A 32 9.71 -14.55 -1.09
C TRP A 32 9.29 -13.15 -0.61
N GLY A 33 8.80 -13.02 0.63
CA GLY A 33 8.39 -11.75 1.23
C GLY A 33 9.44 -11.15 2.17
N SER A 34 9.47 -9.81 2.25
CA SER A 34 10.31 -9.10 3.23
C SER A 34 10.00 -9.51 4.68
N LEU A 35 8.72 -9.72 4.98
CA LEU A 35 8.24 -10.13 6.30
C LEU A 35 8.87 -11.46 6.75
N HIS A 36 8.95 -12.44 5.84
CA HIS A 36 9.52 -13.74 6.13
C HIS A 36 10.99 -13.66 6.53
N ILE A 37 11.79 -12.91 5.75
CA ILE A 37 13.22 -12.72 6.04
C ILE A 37 13.40 -11.94 7.35
N ARG A 38 12.60 -10.89 7.59
CA ARG A 38 12.64 -10.13 8.85
C ARG A 38 12.33 -10.99 10.08
N LYS A 39 11.38 -11.94 9.96
CA LYS A 39 10.96 -12.81 11.07
C LYS A 39 11.92 -13.98 11.29
N LYS A 40 12.31 -14.69 10.23
CA LYS A 40 13.06 -15.95 10.31
C LYS A 40 14.58 -15.76 10.30
N TYR A 41 15.08 -14.70 9.64
CA TYR A 41 16.50 -14.45 9.44
C TYR A 41 16.89 -12.99 9.72
N PRO A 42 16.75 -12.48 10.96
CA PRO A 42 16.94 -11.05 11.27
C PRO A 42 18.37 -10.53 10.99
N ALA A 43 19.39 -11.38 11.07
CA ALA A 43 20.75 -11.00 10.70
C ALA A 43 20.91 -10.79 9.18
N LEU A 44 20.28 -11.64 8.38
CA LEU A 44 20.26 -11.51 6.91
C LEU A 44 19.39 -10.33 6.48
N ALA A 45 18.23 -10.15 7.13
CA ALA A 45 17.34 -9.02 6.89
C ALA A 45 18.05 -7.68 7.06
N ARG A 46 18.88 -7.51 8.09
CA ARG A 46 19.67 -6.29 8.32
C ARG A 46 20.70 -6.00 7.23
N LYS A 47 21.17 -7.02 6.50
CA LYS A 47 22.13 -6.88 5.40
C LYS A 47 21.43 -6.61 4.06
N LEU A 48 20.29 -7.23 3.82
CA LEU A 48 19.57 -7.15 2.54
C LEU A 48 18.55 -6.03 2.46
N LEU A 49 17.91 -5.69 3.58
CA LEU A 49 16.78 -4.76 3.62
C LEU A 49 17.16 -3.46 4.29
N SER A 50 16.76 -2.34 3.69
CA SER A 50 16.83 -1.05 4.35
C SER A 50 15.90 -0.99 5.57
N LYS A 51 16.28 -0.13 6.53
CA LYS A 51 15.40 0.25 7.62
C LYS A 51 14.19 0.97 7.04
N TRP A 52 13.04 0.78 7.68
CA TRP A 52 11.86 1.57 7.34
C TRP A 52 12.09 3.03 7.71
N PRO A 53 11.46 3.98 6.99
CA PRO A 53 11.51 5.40 7.31
C PRO A 53 10.73 5.75 8.59
N VAL A 54 9.99 4.78 9.13
CA VAL A 54 9.18 4.88 10.35
C VAL A 54 9.51 3.72 11.26
N ASP A 55 9.28 3.90 12.56
CA ASP A 55 9.42 2.80 13.50
C ASP A 55 8.42 1.70 13.18
N ILE A 56 8.92 0.47 13.16
CA ILE A 56 8.09 -0.71 12.91
C ILE A 56 7.28 -0.94 14.19
N PRO A 57 5.94 -0.98 14.16
CA PRO A 57 5.13 -1.34 15.33
C PRO A 57 5.30 -2.83 15.66
N LEU A 58 6.47 -3.19 16.21
CA LEU A 58 6.96 -4.56 16.32
C LEU A 58 6.11 -5.48 17.21
N SER A 59 5.33 -4.94 18.15
CA SER A 59 4.57 -5.76 19.08
C SER A 59 3.38 -6.48 18.43
N ASN A 60 2.62 -5.80 17.57
CA ASN A 60 1.35 -6.32 17.04
C ASN A 60 1.27 -6.36 15.49
N TYR A 61 2.34 -5.99 14.79
CA TYR A 61 2.30 -5.88 13.32
C TYR A 61 1.98 -7.21 12.60
N LEU A 62 2.39 -8.35 13.15
CA LEU A 62 2.05 -9.67 12.58
C LEU A 62 0.55 -9.97 12.66
N ASP A 63 -0.08 -9.67 13.79
CA ASP A 63 -1.52 -9.85 13.98
C ASP A 63 -2.31 -8.89 13.10
N GLU A 64 -1.83 -7.64 12.99
CA GLU A 64 -2.40 -6.66 12.09
C GLU A 64 -2.31 -7.11 10.64
N ILE A 65 -1.16 -7.61 10.17
CA ILE A 65 -0.99 -8.09 8.79
C ILE A 65 -1.91 -9.26 8.48
N ASN A 66 -2.00 -10.21 9.41
CA ASN A 66 -2.82 -11.41 9.22
C ASN A 66 -4.32 -11.10 9.32
N SER A 67 -4.69 -9.93 9.84
CA SER A 67 -6.07 -9.44 9.84
C SER A 67 -6.51 -8.94 8.46
N PRO A 68 -7.74 -9.26 8.00
CA PRO A 68 -8.27 -8.81 6.73
C PRO A 68 -8.19 -7.29 6.56
N ILE A 69 -7.76 -6.82 5.39
CA ILE A 69 -7.83 -5.39 5.05
C ILE A 69 -9.27 -5.09 4.61
N PRO A 70 -9.91 -4.03 5.13
CA PRO A 70 -11.24 -3.61 4.69
C PRO A 70 -11.34 -3.43 3.17
N GLU A 71 -12.43 -3.89 2.56
CA GLU A 71 -12.59 -3.90 1.09
C GLU A 71 -12.59 -2.49 0.49
N ASN A 72 -13.12 -1.50 1.22
CA ASN A 72 -13.07 -0.09 0.81
C ASN A 72 -11.63 0.41 0.68
N GLN A 73 -10.76 0.09 1.65
CA GLN A 73 -9.34 0.46 1.62
C GLN A 73 -8.60 -0.28 0.51
N LEU A 74 -8.83 -1.59 0.36
CA LEU A 74 -8.26 -2.38 -0.74
C LEU A 74 -8.62 -1.83 -2.11
N ARG A 75 -9.88 -1.44 -2.31
CA ARG A 75 -10.34 -0.86 -3.58
C ARG A 75 -9.62 0.44 -3.91
N VAL A 76 -9.40 1.30 -2.91
CA VAL A 76 -8.64 2.56 -3.09
C VAL A 76 -7.19 2.24 -3.44
N MET A 77 -6.52 1.38 -2.68
CA MET A 77 -5.13 0.98 -2.94
C MET A 77 -4.96 0.39 -4.34
N ARG A 78 -5.82 -0.56 -4.73
CA ARG A 78 -5.80 -1.16 -6.08
C ARG A 78 -6.01 -0.11 -7.16
N ARG A 79 -6.92 0.84 -6.96
CA ARG A 79 -7.12 1.95 -7.89
C ARG A 79 -5.86 2.80 -8.01
N CYS A 80 -5.20 3.11 -6.90
CA CYS A 80 -3.97 3.89 -6.90
C CYS A 80 -2.84 3.17 -7.64
N VAL A 81 -2.61 1.88 -7.36
CA VAL A 81 -1.63 1.06 -8.06
C VAL A 81 -1.94 0.96 -9.55
N LYS A 82 -3.20 0.68 -9.93
CA LYS A 82 -3.61 0.52 -11.32
C LYS A 82 -3.48 1.81 -12.14
N LYS A 83 -3.78 2.97 -11.55
CA LYS A 83 -3.74 4.27 -12.24
C LYS A 83 -2.42 5.02 -12.08
N GLY A 84 -1.50 4.53 -11.25
CA GLY A 84 -0.31 5.29 -10.85
C GLY A 84 -0.66 6.59 -10.12
N MET A 85 -1.78 6.61 -9.38
CA MET A 85 -2.24 7.81 -8.69
C MET A 85 -1.62 7.89 -7.29
N PRO A 86 -1.34 9.10 -6.75
CA PRO A 86 -0.84 9.23 -5.39
C PRO A 86 -1.82 8.63 -4.36
N PHE A 87 -1.28 8.02 -3.31
CA PHE A 87 -2.04 7.45 -2.21
C PHE A 87 -1.89 8.33 -0.96
N GLY A 88 -2.98 8.91 -0.48
CA GLY A 88 -2.97 9.83 0.65
C GLY A 88 -4.31 10.55 0.81
N ASN A 89 -4.36 11.53 1.72
CA ASN A 89 -5.52 12.41 1.88
C ASN A 89 -5.83 13.17 0.56
N SER A 90 -7.09 13.55 0.33
CA SER A 90 -7.56 14.27 -0.86
C SER A 90 -6.80 15.57 -1.10
N ASP A 91 -6.53 16.35 -0.06
CA ASP A 91 -5.87 17.66 -0.18
C ASP A 91 -4.41 17.49 -0.62
N TRP A 92 -3.72 16.54 0.02
CA TRP A 92 -2.34 16.21 -0.34
C TRP A 92 -2.27 15.63 -1.75
N THR A 93 -3.17 14.70 -2.09
CA THR A 93 -3.25 14.10 -3.41
C THR A 93 -3.49 15.15 -4.48
N SER A 94 -4.41 16.09 -4.25
CA SER A 94 -4.71 17.20 -5.17
C SER A 94 -3.50 18.13 -5.36
N SER A 95 -2.78 18.43 -4.28
CA SER A 95 -1.55 19.23 -4.32
C SER A 95 -0.44 18.54 -5.14
N ILE A 96 -0.21 17.25 -4.89
CA ILE A 96 0.78 16.45 -5.63
C ILE A 96 0.39 16.31 -7.10
N VAL A 97 -0.88 16.04 -7.38
CA VAL A 97 -1.39 15.94 -8.75
C VAL A 97 -1.21 17.24 -9.51
N LYS A 98 -1.46 18.40 -8.86
CA LYS A 98 -1.22 19.71 -9.46
C LYS A 98 0.28 19.98 -9.67
N LYS A 99 1.11 19.68 -8.67
CA LYS A 99 2.56 19.91 -8.68
C LYS A 99 3.28 19.13 -9.78
N TYR A 100 2.90 17.86 -9.97
CA TYR A 100 3.56 16.97 -10.93
C TYR A 100 2.75 16.74 -12.23
N GLY A 101 1.68 17.51 -12.45
CA GLY A 101 0.88 17.41 -13.68
C GLY A 101 0.14 16.07 -13.85
N LEU A 102 -0.12 15.33 -12.77
CA LEU A 102 -0.68 13.97 -12.80
C LEU A 102 -2.21 13.92 -12.98
N LYS A 103 -2.83 14.95 -13.56
CA LYS A 103 -4.30 15.05 -13.66
C LYS A 103 -4.93 13.84 -14.37
N TYR A 104 -4.18 13.20 -15.27
CA TYR A 104 -4.61 12.02 -16.01
C TYR A 104 -4.82 10.78 -15.12
N THR A 105 -4.09 10.64 -14.00
CA THR A 105 -4.21 9.47 -13.11
C THR A 105 -5.49 9.51 -12.26
N VAL A 106 -6.04 10.70 -12.02
CA VAL A 106 -7.25 10.89 -11.20
C VAL A 106 -8.54 10.81 -12.03
N ARG A 107 -8.48 11.23 -13.29
CA ARG A 107 -9.63 11.24 -14.22
C ARG A 107 -10.29 9.86 -14.37
N SER A 108 -11.59 9.85 -14.66
CA SER A 108 -12.30 8.63 -15.07
C SER A 108 -11.67 8.07 -16.34
N SER A 109 -11.66 6.74 -16.46
CA SER A 109 -11.21 6.07 -17.69
C SER A 109 -12.25 6.23 -18.78
N GLY A 110 -11.81 6.48 -20.01
CA GLY A 110 -12.67 6.58 -21.20
C GLY A 110 -12.83 8.00 -21.73
N ARG A 111 -13.61 8.11 -22.82
CA ARG A 111 -13.97 9.40 -23.42
C ARG A 111 -14.64 10.29 -22.36
N PRO A 112 -14.33 11.60 -22.31
CA PRO A 112 -15.12 12.52 -21.51
C PRO A 112 -16.59 12.33 -21.86
N GLY A 113 -17.41 11.97 -20.87
CA GLY A 113 -18.86 11.92 -21.09
C GLY A 113 -19.31 13.28 -21.60
N CYS A 114 -20.24 13.32 -22.55
CA CYS A 114 -20.91 14.57 -22.89
C CYS A 114 -21.53 15.10 -21.61
N SER A 115 -20.87 16.05 -20.95
CA SER A 115 -21.50 16.89 -19.96
C SER A 115 -22.67 17.55 -20.68
N LYS A 116 -23.91 17.29 -20.26
CA LYS A 116 -25.01 18.18 -20.66
C LYS A 116 -24.57 19.58 -20.26
N ALA A 117 -24.41 20.46 -21.25
CA ALA A 117 -24.18 21.87 -21.01
C ALA A 117 -25.28 22.34 -20.03
N LYS A 118 -24.86 22.92 -18.91
CA LYS A 118 -25.75 23.74 -18.09
C LYS A 118 -25.81 25.11 -18.72
#